data_AF-K3YIH7-F1
#
_entry.id   AF-K3YIH7-F1
#
_cell.length_a   1.000
_cell.length_b   1.000
_cell.length_c   1.000
_cell.angle_alpha   90.00
_cell.angle_beta   90.00
_cell.angle_gamma   90.00
#
_symmetry.space_group_name_H-M   'P 1'
#
loop_
_entity.id
_entity.type
_entity.pdbx_description
1 polymer ?
#
loop_
_entity_poly.entity_id
_entity_poly.type
_entity_poly.pdbx_seq_one_letter_code
_entity_poly.pdbx_strand_id
1 'polypeptide(L)'
;MPCRAGSTQHRTSRDGETPPVRFAVDLVVTRASEPRAMAAAAAAEGRQQQEQETRVCDLPEECLALAIALTSPRDASRCAAVSPAFRAAADSDHVWQRFIPTDDGSFLLPGAEKKRKKKKDAYLGLCDAASAVAVGDDDGGCWVWLDRATGARCYALSARRLSLPWDDGEFSWRFTPHPLSRFGEVAELVECTCLDIYGRLPTAALTPATPYAAYLIYDTAPEGQHRGLSFLDQETSVSLGGSMAAAARHAVCLRPDDAEARKFRGGGGGGEDGQVRRPRRREDGWWEMEMGRLPSTATGGEPEPQEVVASFEALGWYPKRGLILHGIEFRPLH
;
A
#
# COMPACT_ATOMS: atom_id res chain seq x y z
N MET A 1 9.68 56.78 -22.60
CA MET A 1 9.71 58.11 -23.24
C MET A 1 10.93 58.16 -24.17
N PRO A 2 10.82 58.59 -25.43
CA PRO A 2 9.71 58.49 -26.40
C PRO A 2 9.83 57.18 -27.23
N CYS A 3 8.96 56.71 -28.14
CA CYS A 3 7.85 57.26 -28.96
C CYS A 3 8.23 57.86 -30.33
N ARG A 4 8.14 57.03 -31.40
CA ARG A 4 7.91 57.38 -32.83
C ARG A 4 7.11 56.21 -33.47
N ALA A 5 6.08 56.33 -34.32
CA ALA A 5 5.48 57.38 -35.18
C ALA A 5 5.99 57.43 -36.65
N GLY A 6 5.04 57.49 -37.60
CA GLY A 6 5.21 57.38 -39.08
C GLY A 6 4.90 55.96 -39.59
N SER A 7 3.93 55.62 -40.46
CA SER A 7 3.13 56.35 -41.49
C SER A 7 3.89 56.65 -42.81
N THR A 8 3.32 56.61 -44.03
CA THR A 8 1.92 56.43 -44.52
C THR A 8 1.87 56.12 -46.05
N GLN A 9 0.69 55.65 -46.55
CA GLN A 9 0.20 55.73 -47.96
C GLN A 9 1.01 54.93 -49.03
N HIS A 10 0.56 54.68 -50.28
CA HIS A 10 -0.53 55.13 -51.19
C HIS A 10 -0.80 53.94 -52.21
N ARG A 11 -1.73 53.77 -53.17
CA ARG A 11 -2.81 54.47 -53.95
C ARG A 11 -3.92 53.41 -54.29
N THR A 12 -5.22 53.64 -54.55
CA THR A 12 -6.02 54.41 -55.57
C THR A 12 -5.79 54.01 -57.05
N SER A 13 -6.78 53.83 -57.94
CA SER A 13 -8.27 53.80 -57.85
C SER A 13 -8.90 53.21 -59.13
N ARG A 14 -10.19 52.84 -59.08
CA ARG A 14 -11.31 53.21 -60.00
C ARG A 14 -12.60 52.52 -59.51
N ASP A 15 -13.70 53.21 -59.21
CA ASP A 15 -14.62 53.98 -60.08
C ASP A 15 -15.39 53.07 -61.06
N GLY A 16 -16.73 52.93 -61.03
CA GLY A 16 -17.74 53.40 -60.06
C GLY A 16 -19.13 53.61 -60.71
N GLU A 17 -20.24 53.52 -59.97
CA GLU A 17 -21.56 54.14 -60.31
C GLU A 17 -22.55 54.13 -59.13
N THR A 18 -23.65 54.91 -59.21
CA THR A 18 -24.55 55.29 -58.09
C THR A 18 -25.94 55.73 -58.59
N PRO A 19 -26.98 56.01 -57.75
CA PRO A 19 -27.40 55.47 -56.44
C PRO A 19 -28.83 54.83 -56.57
N PRO A 20 -29.79 54.79 -55.59
CA PRO A 20 -30.33 55.93 -54.81
C PRO A 20 -30.59 55.70 -53.29
N VAL A 21 -30.56 56.83 -52.57
CA VAL A 21 -31.20 57.18 -51.28
C VAL A 21 -32.17 56.18 -50.61
N ARG A 22 -31.97 55.93 -49.30
CA ARG A 22 -33.05 55.80 -48.29
C ARG A 22 -32.60 56.17 -46.87
N PHE A 23 -33.55 56.51 -46.02
CA PHE A 23 -33.35 57.16 -44.71
C PHE A 23 -33.23 56.17 -43.53
N ALA A 24 -32.75 56.67 -42.40
CA ALA A 24 -32.58 55.93 -41.15
C ALA A 24 -33.93 55.59 -40.45
N VAL A 25 -33.85 54.69 -39.47
CA VAL A 25 -34.98 54.20 -38.65
C VAL A 25 -34.59 54.31 -37.18
N ASP A 26 -35.53 54.69 -36.31
CA ASP A 26 -35.35 54.68 -34.85
C ASP A 26 -36.59 54.17 -34.09
N LEU A 27 -36.32 53.56 -32.93
CA LEU A 27 -37.18 53.08 -31.82
C LEU A 27 -38.66 52.65 -32.08
N VAL A 28 -38.84 51.33 -32.17
CA VAL A 28 -39.64 50.44 -31.27
C VAL A 28 -40.70 51.07 -30.31
N VAL A 29 -41.93 50.51 -30.30
CA VAL A 29 -42.71 50.14 -29.08
C VAL A 29 -43.86 49.14 -29.40
N THR A 30 -44.28 48.36 -28.40
CA THR A 30 -45.20 47.18 -28.34
C THR A 30 -46.64 47.35 -28.91
N ARG A 31 -47.55 46.35 -29.05
CA ARG A 31 -47.78 45.05 -28.33
C ARG A 31 -48.84 44.12 -28.99
N ALA A 32 -48.67 42.77 -28.90
CA ALA A 32 -49.67 41.64 -29.01
C ALA A 32 -50.61 41.55 -30.26
N SER A 33 -51.07 40.39 -30.77
CA SER A 33 -51.40 39.07 -30.16
C SER A 33 -51.36 37.86 -31.15
N GLU A 34 -51.42 36.61 -30.62
CA GLU A 34 -51.59 35.31 -31.34
C GLU A 34 -53.08 34.98 -31.65
N PRO A 35 -53.51 33.89 -32.37
CA PRO A 35 -52.97 32.52 -32.50
C PRO A 35 -52.70 32.03 -33.95
N ARG A 36 -52.01 30.92 -34.30
CA ARG A 36 -51.68 29.62 -33.65
C ARG A 36 -52.75 28.52 -33.78
N ALA A 37 -52.75 27.81 -34.92
CA ALA A 37 -53.63 26.64 -35.16
C ALA A 37 -53.03 25.46 -35.98
N MET A 38 -52.14 25.70 -36.95
CA MET A 38 -51.84 24.70 -38.00
C MET A 38 -50.46 24.03 -37.95
N ALA A 39 -49.68 24.22 -36.88
CA ALA A 39 -48.33 23.66 -36.72
C ALA A 39 -48.24 22.44 -35.77
N ALA A 40 -49.37 21.98 -35.22
CA ALA A 40 -49.37 20.96 -34.15
C ALA A 40 -49.40 19.50 -34.64
N ALA A 41 -49.82 19.23 -35.89
CA ALA A 41 -50.08 17.88 -36.37
C ALA A 41 -48.82 17.07 -36.78
N ALA A 42 -47.69 17.74 -37.07
CA ALA A 42 -46.46 17.10 -37.54
C ALA A 42 -45.45 16.75 -36.43
N ALA A 43 -45.84 16.92 -35.15
CA ALA A 43 -44.96 16.75 -33.99
C ALA A 43 -45.44 15.65 -33.01
N ALA A 44 -46.40 14.82 -33.42
CA ALA A 44 -47.11 13.87 -32.56
C ALA A 44 -46.68 12.41 -32.71
N GLU A 45 -45.95 12.04 -33.76
CA GLU A 45 -45.56 10.65 -34.03
C GLU A 45 -44.05 10.52 -34.25
N GLY A 46 -43.44 9.48 -33.67
CA GLY A 46 -42.18 8.93 -34.19
C GLY A 46 -40.86 9.27 -33.50
N ARG A 47 -40.81 9.88 -32.29
CA ARG A 47 -39.57 9.83 -31.46
C ARG A 47 -39.72 10.04 -29.95
N GLN A 48 -40.69 9.38 -29.31
CA GLN A 48 -40.50 8.97 -27.92
C GLN A 48 -39.54 7.76 -27.89
N GLN A 49 -38.24 8.04 -27.99
CA GLN A 49 -37.25 7.11 -27.44
C GLN A 49 -37.41 7.19 -25.93
N GLN A 50 -38.11 6.22 -25.34
CA GLN A 50 -38.00 5.99 -23.90
C GLN A 50 -36.53 5.65 -23.63
N GLU A 51 -35.85 6.56 -22.93
CA GLU A 51 -34.64 6.23 -22.20
C GLU A 51 -35.07 5.25 -21.10
N GLN A 52 -35.02 3.95 -21.42
CA GLN A 52 -35.16 2.92 -20.40
C GLN A 52 -33.98 3.08 -19.45
N GLU A 53 -34.26 3.43 -18.19
CA GLU A 53 -33.26 3.44 -17.12
C GLU A 53 -32.74 2.01 -16.89
N THR A 54 -31.73 1.61 -17.67
CA THR A 54 -31.02 0.36 -17.47
C THR A 54 -30.24 0.45 -16.17
N ARG A 55 -30.61 -0.39 -15.21
CA ARG A 55 -29.96 -0.46 -13.90
C ARG A 55 -28.71 -1.30 -14.04
N VAL A 56 -27.73 -1.09 -13.16
CA VAL A 56 -26.49 -1.89 -13.16
C VAL A 56 -26.79 -3.39 -12.97
N CYS A 57 -27.91 -3.73 -12.30
CA CYS A 57 -28.39 -5.11 -12.17
C CYS A 57 -28.95 -5.74 -13.46
N ASP A 58 -29.19 -4.95 -14.51
CA ASP A 58 -29.73 -5.41 -15.80
C ASP A 58 -28.62 -5.75 -16.81
N LEU A 59 -27.35 -5.54 -16.41
CA LEU A 59 -26.17 -5.94 -17.18
C LEU A 59 -25.97 -7.47 -17.14
N PRO A 60 -25.41 -8.08 -18.20
CA PRO A 60 -24.96 -9.47 -18.17
C PRO A 60 -23.95 -9.73 -17.05
N GLU A 61 -23.98 -10.94 -16.49
CA GLU A 61 -23.06 -11.38 -15.42
C GLU A 61 -21.59 -11.21 -15.83
N GLU A 62 -21.27 -11.47 -17.10
CA GLU A 62 -19.94 -11.28 -17.69
C GLU A 62 -19.45 -9.83 -17.62
N CYS A 63 -20.33 -8.86 -17.89
CA CYS A 63 -20.02 -7.43 -17.80
C CYS A 63 -19.79 -6.99 -16.35
N LEU A 64 -20.58 -7.52 -15.42
CA LEU A 64 -20.38 -7.31 -13.98
C LEU A 64 -19.07 -7.95 -13.51
N ALA A 65 -18.76 -9.17 -13.94
CA ALA A 65 -17.54 -9.89 -13.58
C ALA A 65 -16.29 -9.17 -14.10
N LEU A 66 -16.30 -8.67 -15.34
CA LEU A 66 -15.23 -7.84 -15.91
C LEU A 66 -15.00 -6.56 -15.11
N ALA A 67 -16.07 -5.86 -14.72
CA ALA A 67 -15.97 -4.66 -13.89
C ALA A 67 -15.41 -4.96 -12.49
N ILE A 68 -15.89 -6.03 -11.85
CA ILE A 68 -15.49 -6.45 -10.50
C ILE A 68 -14.03 -6.96 -10.49
N ALA A 69 -13.57 -7.62 -11.55
CA ALA A 69 -12.19 -8.10 -11.70
C ALA A 69 -11.15 -6.96 -11.77
N LEU A 70 -11.58 -5.71 -11.98
CA LEU A 70 -10.74 -4.51 -11.94
C LEU A 70 -10.77 -3.78 -10.56
N THR A 71 -11.48 -4.34 -9.58
CA THR A 71 -11.57 -3.81 -8.19
C THR A 71 -10.66 -4.59 -7.23
N SER A 72 -10.73 -4.31 -5.92
CA SER A 72 -10.00 -5.10 -4.92
C SER A 72 -10.76 -6.39 -4.54
N PRO A 73 -10.08 -7.43 -4.02
CA PRO A 73 -10.71 -8.60 -3.40
C PRO A 73 -11.72 -8.26 -2.28
N ARG A 74 -11.48 -7.18 -1.53
CA ARG A 74 -12.42 -6.62 -0.54
C ARG A 74 -13.68 -6.06 -1.21
N ASP A 75 -13.54 -5.38 -2.35
CA ASP A 75 -14.65 -4.75 -3.05
C ASP A 75 -15.47 -5.75 -3.87
N ALA A 76 -14.85 -6.76 -4.48
CA ALA A 76 -15.57 -7.93 -5.00
C ALA A 76 -16.42 -8.62 -3.91
N SER A 77 -15.85 -8.78 -2.71
CA SER A 77 -16.58 -9.33 -1.55
C SER A 77 -17.73 -8.42 -1.08
N ARG A 78 -17.65 -7.10 -1.27
CA ARG A 78 -18.74 -6.14 -1.01
C ARG A 78 -19.80 -6.19 -2.11
N CYS A 79 -19.42 -6.26 -3.39
CA CYS A 79 -20.31 -6.45 -4.52
C CYS A 79 -21.20 -7.69 -4.33
N ALA A 80 -20.64 -8.81 -3.85
CA ALA A 80 -21.40 -10.04 -3.55
C ALA A 80 -22.54 -9.87 -2.52
N ALA A 81 -22.58 -8.77 -1.76
CA ALA A 81 -23.67 -8.44 -0.85
C ALA A 81 -24.82 -7.64 -1.51
N VAL A 82 -24.60 -7.01 -2.67
CA VAL A 82 -25.53 -6.04 -3.29
C VAL A 82 -26.77 -6.70 -3.87
N SER A 83 -26.61 -7.76 -4.68
CA SER A 83 -27.74 -8.49 -5.29
C SER A 83 -27.34 -9.92 -5.67
N PRO A 84 -28.30 -10.81 -6.01
CA PRO A 84 -27.98 -12.15 -6.51
C PRO A 84 -27.15 -12.15 -7.80
N ALA A 85 -27.41 -11.23 -8.73
CA ALA A 85 -26.64 -11.09 -9.98
C ALA A 85 -25.20 -10.62 -9.71
N PHE A 86 -25.03 -9.61 -8.86
CA PHE A 86 -23.71 -9.18 -8.40
C PHE A 86 -22.96 -10.30 -7.64
N ARG A 87 -23.66 -11.18 -6.92
CA ARG A 87 -23.04 -12.33 -6.24
C ARG A 87 -22.53 -13.38 -7.19
N ALA A 88 -23.30 -13.73 -8.23
CA ALA A 88 -22.84 -14.67 -9.25
C ALA A 88 -21.56 -14.15 -9.93
N ALA A 89 -21.61 -12.90 -10.41
CA ALA A 89 -20.46 -12.22 -11.01
C ALA A 89 -19.24 -12.14 -10.07
N ALA A 90 -19.44 -11.72 -8.81
CA ALA A 90 -18.36 -11.56 -7.84
C ALA A 90 -17.75 -12.86 -7.33
N ASP A 91 -18.49 -13.97 -7.33
CA ASP A 91 -18.00 -15.30 -6.95
C ASP A 91 -17.53 -16.14 -8.15
N SER A 92 -17.58 -15.59 -9.37
CA SER A 92 -17.09 -16.23 -10.59
C SER A 92 -15.57 -16.43 -10.57
N ASP A 93 -15.10 -17.56 -11.11
CA ASP A 93 -13.66 -17.85 -11.16
C ASP A 93 -12.87 -16.84 -12.03
N HIS A 94 -13.53 -16.14 -12.96
CA HIS A 94 -12.93 -15.04 -13.74
C HIS A 94 -12.42 -13.91 -12.85
N VAL A 95 -13.25 -13.46 -11.88
CA VAL A 95 -12.88 -12.42 -10.91
C VAL A 95 -11.70 -12.88 -10.05
N TRP A 96 -11.80 -14.06 -9.44
CA TRP A 96 -10.76 -14.54 -8.52
C TRP A 96 -9.47 -14.98 -9.21
N GLN A 97 -9.53 -15.37 -10.49
CA GLN A 97 -8.32 -15.58 -11.31
C GLN A 97 -7.54 -14.28 -11.52
N ARG A 98 -8.19 -13.12 -11.58
CA ARG A 98 -7.51 -11.82 -11.75
C ARG A 98 -6.78 -11.35 -10.48
N PHE A 99 -7.17 -11.86 -9.31
CA PHE A 99 -6.57 -11.53 -8.02
C PHE A 99 -5.41 -12.45 -7.59
N ILE A 100 -5.13 -13.51 -8.35
CA ILE A 100 -4.03 -14.44 -8.08
C ILE A 100 -2.84 -14.09 -8.99
N PRO A 101 -1.61 -13.92 -8.46
CA PRO A 101 -0.44 -13.66 -9.29
C PRO A 101 -0.17 -14.78 -10.31
N THR A 102 -0.06 -14.42 -11.59
CA THR A 102 0.11 -15.36 -12.72
C THR A 102 1.53 -15.32 -13.30
N ASP A 103 2.49 -15.86 -12.55
CA ASP A 103 3.90 -16.08 -12.95
C ASP A 103 4.71 -14.86 -13.45
N ASP A 104 5.12 -13.97 -12.53
CA ASP A 104 6.23 -13.02 -12.73
C ASP A 104 7.61 -13.69 -12.54
N GLY A 105 7.79 -14.94 -13.01
CA GLY A 105 9.05 -15.71 -13.06
C GLY A 105 9.75 -16.08 -11.74
N SER A 106 9.40 -15.42 -10.64
CA SER A 106 10.09 -15.43 -9.34
C SER A 106 9.29 -16.10 -8.23
N PHE A 107 8.07 -16.56 -8.55
CA PHE A 107 7.03 -16.90 -7.58
C PHE A 107 6.50 -18.31 -7.82
N LEU A 108 7.32 -19.32 -7.55
CA LEU A 108 6.95 -20.74 -7.62
C LEU A 108 5.90 -21.10 -6.54
N LEU A 109 4.66 -20.66 -6.69
CA LEU A 109 3.52 -21.01 -5.84
C LEU A 109 3.25 -22.54 -5.94
N PRO A 110 3.55 -23.37 -4.91
CA PRO A 110 3.59 -24.83 -5.07
C PRO A 110 2.20 -25.47 -5.08
N GLY A 111 1.50 -25.37 -6.21
CA GLY A 111 0.35 -26.21 -6.55
C GLY A 111 -0.93 -26.01 -5.72
N ALA A 112 -1.02 -24.97 -4.87
CA ALA A 112 -2.27 -24.60 -4.20
C ALA A 112 -3.38 -24.29 -5.24
N GLU A 113 -3.03 -23.47 -6.24
CA GLU A 113 -3.75 -23.27 -7.50
C GLU A 113 -4.24 -24.58 -8.14
N LYS A 114 -3.35 -25.56 -8.28
CA LYS A 114 -3.57 -26.79 -9.07
C LYS A 114 -4.39 -27.86 -8.32
N LYS A 115 -4.76 -27.63 -7.06
CA LYS A 115 -5.51 -28.59 -6.22
C LYS A 115 -6.94 -28.15 -5.86
N ARG A 116 -7.29 -26.85 -5.97
CA ARG A 116 -8.63 -26.35 -5.60
C ARG A 116 -9.52 -26.15 -6.84
N LYS A 117 -10.79 -26.55 -6.73
CA LYS A 117 -11.77 -26.49 -7.82
C LYS A 117 -12.38 -25.10 -8.07
N LYS A 118 -12.05 -24.11 -7.23
CA LYS A 118 -12.48 -22.71 -7.35
C LYS A 118 -11.31 -21.79 -7.09
N LYS A 119 -11.19 -20.72 -7.87
CA LYS A 119 -10.17 -19.68 -7.75
C LYS A 119 -10.32 -18.87 -6.45
N LYS A 120 -11.56 -18.64 -5.98
CA LYS A 120 -11.81 -17.99 -4.68
C LYS A 120 -11.14 -18.74 -3.52
N ASP A 121 -11.24 -20.07 -3.52
CA ASP A 121 -10.65 -20.92 -2.48
C ASP A 121 -9.12 -21.07 -2.66
N ALA A 122 -8.61 -20.96 -3.89
CA ALA A 122 -7.17 -20.84 -4.16
C ALA A 122 -6.62 -19.54 -3.55
N TYR A 123 -7.19 -18.38 -3.91
CA TYR A 123 -6.82 -17.06 -3.40
C TYR A 123 -6.88 -16.99 -1.86
N LEU A 124 -7.97 -17.45 -1.24
CA LEU A 124 -8.11 -17.41 0.22
C LEU A 124 -7.03 -18.21 0.97
N GLY A 125 -6.49 -19.27 0.35
CA GLY A 125 -5.34 -19.98 0.92
C GLY A 125 -3.98 -19.40 0.53
N LEU A 126 -3.88 -18.51 -0.46
CA LEU A 126 -2.70 -17.66 -0.65
C LEU A 126 -2.67 -16.49 0.35
N CYS A 127 -3.82 -16.17 0.96
CA CYS A 127 -3.94 -15.17 2.02
C CYS A 127 -3.69 -15.74 3.43
N ASP A 128 -3.73 -17.05 3.58
CA ASP A 128 -3.45 -17.73 4.85
C ASP A 128 -1.94 -17.72 5.11
N ALA A 129 -1.53 -17.04 6.18
CA ALA A 129 -0.13 -16.95 6.57
C ALA A 129 0.48 -18.31 6.93
N ALA A 130 -0.32 -19.32 7.33
CA ALA A 130 0.18 -20.69 7.54
C ALA A 130 0.41 -21.44 6.21
N SER A 131 -0.27 -21.05 5.14
CA SER A 131 -0.13 -21.57 3.76
C SER A 131 0.82 -20.75 2.88
N ALA A 132 1.49 -19.74 3.44
CA ALA A 132 2.50 -18.91 2.75
C ALA A 132 3.66 -19.75 2.20
N VAL A 133 4.39 -19.20 1.22
CA VAL A 133 5.42 -19.93 0.45
C VAL A 133 6.81 -19.36 0.72
N ALA A 134 7.81 -20.22 0.89
CA ALA A 134 9.23 -19.82 0.93
C ALA A 134 9.73 -19.43 -0.48
N VAL A 135 10.44 -18.30 -0.62
CA VAL A 135 10.83 -17.71 -1.91
C VAL A 135 12.31 -17.33 -1.95
N GLY A 136 12.96 -17.69 -3.07
CA GLY A 136 14.40 -17.55 -3.31
C GLY A 136 15.13 -18.89 -3.28
N ASP A 137 16.25 -18.98 -4.00
CA ASP A 137 17.05 -20.21 -4.11
C ASP A 137 17.88 -20.51 -2.85
N ASP A 138 18.21 -19.48 -2.05
CA ASP A 138 18.99 -19.60 -0.81
C ASP A 138 18.09 -19.83 0.42
N ASP A 139 18.24 -21.01 1.05
CA ASP A 139 17.83 -21.43 2.41
C ASP A 139 16.40 -21.12 2.91
N GLY A 140 15.48 -20.69 2.03
CA GLY A 140 14.06 -20.53 2.36
C GLY A 140 13.73 -19.49 3.44
N GLY A 141 14.68 -18.62 3.80
CA GLY A 141 14.55 -17.62 4.87
C GLY A 141 13.66 -16.41 4.54
N CYS A 142 12.98 -16.40 3.39
CA CYS A 142 11.97 -15.38 3.03
C CYS A 142 10.66 -16.09 2.70
N TRP A 143 9.55 -15.67 3.30
CA TRP A 143 8.22 -16.26 3.05
C TRP A 143 7.22 -15.19 2.62
N VAL A 144 6.30 -15.55 1.72
CA VAL A 144 5.40 -14.60 1.05
C VAL A 144 3.97 -15.12 0.97
N TRP A 145 3.00 -14.24 1.23
CA TRP A 145 1.55 -14.46 1.15
C TRP A 145 0.84 -13.22 0.60
N LEU A 146 -0.48 -13.27 0.44
CA LEU A 146 -1.29 -12.12 -0.02
C LEU A 146 -2.03 -11.46 1.15
N ASP A 147 -2.12 -10.13 1.15
CA ASP A 147 -3.11 -9.44 1.96
C ASP A 147 -4.51 -9.79 1.47
N ARG A 148 -5.36 -10.25 2.40
CA ARG A 148 -6.68 -10.79 2.07
C ARG A 148 -7.61 -9.81 1.36
N ALA A 149 -7.44 -8.50 1.59
CA ALA A 149 -8.35 -7.47 1.13
C ALA A 149 -7.86 -6.71 -0.11
N THR A 150 -6.55 -6.50 -0.27
CA THR A 150 -5.97 -5.81 -1.44
C THR A 150 -5.41 -6.77 -2.49
N GLY A 151 -5.01 -7.99 -2.11
CA GLY A 151 -4.24 -8.90 -2.96
C GLY A 151 -2.77 -8.51 -3.11
N ALA A 152 -2.29 -7.49 -2.40
CA ALA A 152 -0.88 -7.10 -2.39
C ALA A 152 -0.01 -8.12 -1.63
N ARG A 153 1.28 -8.19 -1.97
CA ARG A 153 2.22 -9.21 -1.46
C ARG A 153 2.76 -8.83 -0.07
N CYS A 154 2.49 -9.67 0.92
CA CYS A 154 3.08 -9.59 2.26
C CYS A 154 4.34 -10.46 2.34
N TYR A 155 5.42 -9.92 2.89
CA TYR A 155 6.72 -10.60 3.02
C TYR A 155 7.11 -10.81 4.49
N ALA A 156 7.80 -11.89 4.80
CA ALA A 156 8.47 -12.11 6.09
C ALA A 156 9.91 -12.58 5.85
N LEU A 157 10.88 -11.80 6.33
CA LEU A 157 12.29 -12.18 6.40
C LEU A 157 12.55 -12.86 7.74
N SER A 158 13.14 -14.07 7.72
CA SER A 158 13.60 -14.76 8.93
C SER A 158 14.80 -14.04 9.53
N ALA A 159 15.09 -14.31 10.80
CA ALA A 159 16.31 -13.81 11.45
C ALA A 159 17.63 -14.17 10.71
N ARG A 160 17.65 -15.22 9.86
CA ARG A 160 18.79 -15.57 8.98
C ARG A 160 18.97 -14.62 7.79
N ARG A 161 17.93 -13.89 7.39
CA ARG A 161 17.97 -12.90 6.30
C ARG A 161 18.00 -11.46 6.80
N LEU A 162 18.25 -11.26 8.09
CA LEU A 162 18.54 -9.97 8.69
C LEU A 162 20.06 -9.86 8.88
N SER A 163 20.62 -8.66 8.68
CA SER A 163 21.95 -8.37 9.19
C SER A 163 21.83 -8.14 10.69
N LEU A 164 22.56 -8.92 11.48
CA LEU A 164 22.60 -8.85 12.94
C LEU A 164 24.02 -8.46 13.38
N PRO A 165 24.19 -7.80 14.53
CA PRO A 165 25.51 -7.37 14.97
C PRO A 165 26.29 -8.59 15.50
N TRP A 166 27.49 -8.80 14.98
CA TRP A 166 28.37 -9.93 15.32
C TRP A 166 27.74 -11.29 14.99
N ASP A 167 27.11 -11.41 13.82
CA ASP A 167 26.59 -12.69 13.28
C ASP A 167 27.71 -13.64 12.80
N ASP A 168 28.92 -13.12 12.58
CA ASP A 168 30.17 -13.87 12.43
C ASP A 168 30.75 -14.39 13.77
N GLY A 169 30.23 -13.89 14.91
CA GLY A 169 30.72 -14.18 16.25
C GLY A 169 29.85 -15.20 17.01
N GLU A 170 30.45 -16.34 17.37
CA GLU A 170 29.82 -17.50 18.04
C GLU A 170 29.13 -17.20 19.40
N PHE A 171 29.24 -15.97 19.92
CA PHE A 171 28.85 -15.59 21.28
C PHE A 171 27.68 -14.60 21.40
N SER A 172 27.29 -13.89 20.33
CA SER A 172 26.22 -12.87 20.43
C SER A 172 24.83 -13.42 20.12
N TRP A 173 24.71 -14.34 19.16
CA TRP A 173 23.42 -14.88 18.71
C TRP A 173 23.40 -16.41 18.73
N ARG A 174 22.45 -16.99 19.45
CA ARG A 174 22.16 -18.42 19.44
C ARG A 174 20.93 -18.70 18.60
N PHE A 175 21.11 -19.28 17.42
CA PHE A 175 19.98 -19.75 16.63
C PHE A 175 19.42 -21.05 17.22
N THR A 176 18.10 -21.11 17.44
CA THR A 176 17.43 -22.23 18.11
C THR A 176 16.14 -22.65 17.40
N PRO A 177 15.80 -23.95 17.34
CA PRO A 177 14.49 -24.40 16.89
C PRO A 177 13.37 -23.88 17.81
N HIS A 178 12.29 -23.36 17.24
CA HIS A 178 11.20 -22.74 18.01
C HIS A 178 9.82 -23.17 17.50
N PRO A 179 8.93 -23.70 18.36
CA PRO A 179 7.68 -24.34 17.93
C PRO A 179 6.65 -23.38 17.33
N LEU A 180 6.78 -22.07 17.57
CA LEU A 180 5.93 -21.03 16.97
C LEU A 180 6.61 -20.35 15.76
N SER A 181 7.83 -20.75 15.37
CA SER A 181 8.52 -20.16 14.21
C SER A 181 8.11 -20.83 12.91
N ARG A 182 7.61 -20.04 11.96
CA ARG A 182 7.34 -20.52 10.60
C ARG A 182 8.60 -20.96 9.86
N PHE A 183 9.76 -20.45 10.28
CA PHE A 183 11.08 -20.73 9.69
C PHE A 183 11.77 -21.92 10.37
N GLY A 184 11.11 -22.60 11.31
CA GLY A 184 11.70 -23.68 12.13
C GLY A 184 12.58 -23.16 13.27
N GLU A 185 13.39 -22.12 13.04
CA GLU A 185 14.30 -21.51 14.01
C GLU A 185 14.05 -20.01 14.27
N VAL A 186 14.73 -19.47 15.28
CA VAL A 186 14.79 -18.04 15.67
C VAL A 186 16.18 -17.68 16.18
N ALA A 187 16.55 -16.39 16.16
CA ALA A 187 17.80 -15.90 16.73
C ALA A 187 17.59 -15.38 18.16
N GLU A 188 18.23 -16.02 19.14
CA GLU A 188 18.23 -15.60 20.53
C GLU A 188 19.48 -14.77 20.85
N LEU A 189 19.29 -13.53 21.31
CA LEU A 189 20.38 -12.65 21.72
C LEU A 189 20.97 -13.11 23.06
N VAL A 190 22.20 -13.63 23.03
CA VAL A 190 22.91 -14.17 24.19
C VAL A 190 23.42 -13.05 25.10
N GLU A 191 24.29 -12.16 24.58
CA GLU A 191 24.55 -10.84 25.14
C GLU A 191 25.25 -9.93 24.10
N CYS A 192 24.92 -8.64 24.07
CA CYS A 192 25.64 -7.62 23.30
C CYS A 192 25.61 -6.26 24.01
N THR A 193 26.43 -5.30 23.59
CA THR A 193 26.36 -3.89 24.04
C THR A 193 25.80 -2.94 22.99
N CYS A 194 26.00 -3.24 21.70
CA CYS A 194 25.35 -2.60 20.57
C CYS A 194 24.34 -3.57 19.93
N LEU A 195 23.16 -3.09 19.55
CA LEU A 195 22.08 -3.92 19.00
C LEU A 195 21.39 -3.20 17.83
N ASP A 196 21.92 -3.42 16.63
CA ASP A 196 21.41 -2.85 15.39
C ASP A 196 20.97 -3.98 14.45
N ILE A 197 19.69 -4.03 14.09
CA ILE A 197 19.07 -5.09 13.29
C ILE A 197 18.56 -4.48 11.99
N TYR A 198 18.98 -5.04 10.84
CA TYR A 198 18.60 -4.53 9.53
C TYR A 198 17.94 -5.60 8.66
N GLY A 199 16.71 -5.34 8.21
CA GLY A 199 16.02 -6.12 7.17
C GLY A 199 16.07 -5.42 5.82
N ARG A 200 16.45 -6.15 4.77
CA ARG A 200 16.55 -5.65 3.39
C ARG A 200 15.62 -6.43 2.47
N LEU A 201 14.81 -5.73 1.68
CA LEU A 201 13.91 -6.32 0.70
C LEU A 201 13.99 -5.53 -0.62
N PRO A 202 14.21 -6.18 -1.79
CA PRO A 202 14.19 -5.48 -3.08
C PRO A 202 12.83 -4.82 -3.34
N THR A 203 12.82 -3.54 -3.73
CA THR A 203 11.58 -2.78 -3.94
C THR A 203 10.71 -3.40 -5.05
N ALA A 204 11.33 -4.04 -6.04
CA ALA A 204 10.65 -4.77 -7.11
C ALA A 204 9.84 -6.00 -6.66
N ALA A 205 10.07 -6.50 -5.43
CA ALA A 205 9.26 -7.58 -4.86
C ALA A 205 7.87 -7.08 -4.40
N LEU A 206 7.84 -5.87 -3.82
CA LEU A 206 6.62 -5.24 -3.32
C LEU A 206 5.62 -4.95 -4.45
N THR A 207 4.33 -5.08 -4.16
CA THR A 207 3.28 -4.67 -5.12
C THR A 207 3.40 -3.17 -5.42
N PRO A 208 3.52 -2.75 -6.69
CA PRO A 208 3.63 -1.34 -7.07
C PRO A 208 2.45 -0.49 -6.59
N ALA A 209 2.67 0.83 -6.51
CA ALA A 209 1.68 1.82 -6.06
C ALA A 209 1.04 1.56 -4.67
N THR A 210 1.54 0.58 -3.91
CA THR A 210 0.99 0.17 -2.62
C THR A 210 1.87 0.70 -1.48
N PRO A 211 1.32 1.41 -0.47
CA PRO A 211 2.07 1.80 0.73
C PRO A 211 2.24 0.59 1.67
N TYR A 212 3.37 0.52 2.38
CA TYR A 212 3.72 -0.59 3.27
C TYR A 212 4.09 -0.11 4.68
N ALA A 213 4.08 -1.04 5.64
CA ALA A 213 4.74 -0.89 6.92
C ALA A 213 5.60 -2.12 7.23
N ALA A 214 6.73 -1.89 7.90
CA ALA A 214 7.61 -2.94 8.39
C ALA A 214 7.36 -3.20 9.88
N TYR A 215 7.38 -4.46 10.29
CA TYR A 215 7.10 -4.90 11.64
C TYR A 215 8.18 -5.85 12.14
N LEU A 216 8.84 -5.51 13.25
CA LEU A 216 9.76 -6.41 13.94
C LEU A 216 8.94 -7.46 14.70
N ILE A 217 9.16 -8.74 14.42
CA ILE A 217 8.46 -9.87 15.05
C ILE A 217 9.42 -10.61 15.98
N TYR A 218 9.06 -10.70 17.25
CA TYR A 218 9.95 -11.20 18.31
C TYR A 218 9.17 -11.69 19.54
N ASP A 219 9.86 -12.40 20.43
CA ASP A 219 9.48 -12.50 21.84
C ASP A 219 10.72 -12.25 22.71
N THR A 220 10.64 -12.48 24.02
CA THR A 220 11.79 -12.33 24.91
C THR A 220 11.92 -13.50 25.87
N ALA A 221 13.14 -13.79 26.28
CA ALA A 221 13.46 -14.79 27.29
C ALA A 221 12.68 -14.54 28.60
N PRO A 222 12.43 -15.58 29.43
CA PRO A 222 11.69 -15.46 30.68
C PRO A 222 12.20 -14.38 31.65
N GLU A 223 11.40 -14.12 32.68
CA GLU A 223 11.70 -13.10 33.69
C GLU A 223 13.08 -13.29 34.33
N GLY A 224 13.82 -12.20 34.51
CA GLY A 224 15.23 -12.20 34.95
C GLY A 224 16.27 -12.72 33.94
N GLN A 225 15.88 -13.39 32.85
CA GLN A 225 16.81 -13.87 31.82
C GLN A 225 17.10 -12.81 30.76
N HIS A 226 16.11 -12.00 30.39
CA HIS A 226 16.29 -10.86 29.50
C HIS A 226 16.88 -9.62 30.22
N ARG A 227 17.52 -8.71 29.48
CA ARG A 227 18.06 -7.44 30.00
C ARG A 227 18.12 -6.37 28.92
N GLY A 228 17.93 -5.11 29.30
CA GLY A 228 18.21 -3.95 28.44
C GLY A 228 17.15 -3.64 27.36
N LEU A 229 16.07 -4.41 27.29
CA LEU A 229 15.02 -4.25 26.28
C LEU A 229 13.92 -3.24 26.68
N SER A 230 13.99 -2.67 27.88
CA SER A 230 12.97 -1.80 28.50
C SER A 230 13.32 -0.31 28.55
N PHE A 231 14.48 0.09 28.04
CA PHE A 231 14.89 1.49 27.98
C PHE A 231 14.27 2.21 26.75
N LEU A 232 14.33 3.55 26.73
CA LEU A 232 13.69 4.42 25.72
C LEU A 232 14.67 4.96 24.66
N ASP A 233 15.83 4.33 24.49
CA ASP A 233 16.90 4.68 23.54
C ASP A 233 16.87 3.78 22.29
N GLN A 234 15.71 3.20 22.00
CA GLN A 234 15.47 2.28 20.91
C GLN A 234 14.76 3.06 19.80
N GLU A 235 15.35 3.09 18.61
CA GLU A 235 14.78 3.76 17.46
C GLU A 235 14.56 2.79 16.30
N THR A 236 13.53 3.03 15.50
CA THR A 236 13.29 2.27 14.26
C THR A 236 13.08 3.19 13.07
N SER A 237 13.61 2.79 11.92
CA SER A 237 13.41 3.49 10.65
C SER A 237 12.95 2.53 9.54
N VAL A 238 12.30 3.10 8.51
CA VAL A 238 12.08 2.43 7.23
C VAL A 238 12.47 3.41 6.13
N SER A 239 13.30 2.97 5.20
CA SER A 239 13.91 3.82 4.16
C SER A 239 13.88 3.14 2.79
N LEU A 240 13.92 3.96 1.73
CA LEU A 240 14.04 3.52 0.34
C LEU A 240 15.42 3.88 -0.18
N GLY A 241 16.06 2.98 -0.92
CA GLY A 241 17.39 3.21 -1.51
C GLY A 241 18.52 3.30 -0.48
N GLY A 242 18.35 2.75 0.73
CA GLY A 242 19.39 2.65 1.76
C GLY A 242 19.80 3.94 2.46
N SER A 243 19.26 5.10 2.09
CA SER A 243 19.62 6.40 2.69
C SER A 243 18.93 6.64 4.04
N MET A 244 19.42 5.98 5.09
CA MET A 244 18.89 6.10 6.45
C MET A 244 19.04 7.50 7.06
N ALA A 245 19.90 8.36 6.48
CA ALA A 245 20.09 9.75 6.92
C ALA A 245 18.85 10.64 6.71
N ALA A 246 18.00 10.32 5.72
CA ALA A 246 16.75 11.03 5.43
C ALA A 246 15.50 10.28 5.88
N ALA A 247 15.66 9.14 6.58
CA ALA A 247 14.55 8.30 7.01
C ALA A 247 13.87 8.84 8.28
N ALA A 248 12.54 8.71 8.34
CA ALA A 248 11.81 8.98 9.58
C ALA A 248 12.16 7.92 10.64
N ARG A 249 12.83 8.36 11.70
CA ARG A 249 13.08 7.56 12.90
C ARG A 249 11.91 7.68 13.88
N HIS A 250 11.64 6.60 14.60
CA HIS A 250 10.58 6.53 15.60
C HIS A 250 11.15 5.96 16.89
N ALA A 251 10.92 6.63 18.02
CA ALA A 251 11.23 6.06 19.34
C ALA A 251 10.28 4.89 19.63
N VAL A 252 10.84 3.76 20.05
CA VAL A 252 10.14 2.51 20.38
C VAL A 252 10.58 1.99 21.75
N CYS A 253 9.93 0.93 22.24
CA CYS A 253 10.45 0.15 23.37
C CYS A 253 9.99 -1.31 23.29
N LEU A 254 10.89 -2.29 23.18
CA LEU A 254 10.53 -3.70 22.99
C LEU A 254 9.93 -4.37 24.25
N ARG A 255 10.28 -3.91 25.45
CA ARG A 255 9.63 -4.32 26.72
C ARG A 255 9.27 -3.11 27.58
N PRO A 256 8.15 -2.41 27.30
CA PRO A 256 7.76 -1.23 28.08
C PRO A 256 7.41 -1.63 29.52
N ASP A 257 8.32 -1.36 30.44
CA ASP A 257 8.12 -1.50 31.89
C ASP A 257 7.92 -0.11 32.49
N ASP A 258 6.70 0.16 32.97
CA ASP A 258 6.34 1.45 33.54
C ASP A 258 6.94 1.71 34.94
N ALA A 259 7.58 0.73 35.59
CA ALA A 259 8.40 0.91 36.78
C ALA A 259 9.87 1.23 36.44
N GLU A 260 10.49 0.55 35.47
CA GLU A 260 11.83 0.91 34.97
C GLU A 260 11.82 2.28 34.29
N ALA A 261 10.85 2.56 33.42
CA ALA A 261 10.73 3.85 32.74
C ALA A 261 10.61 5.03 33.72
N ARG A 262 10.03 4.83 34.91
CA ARG A 262 9.99 5.84 35.98
C ARG A 262 11.34 6.10 36.64
N LYS A 263 12.28 5.16 36.62
CA LYS A 263 13.65 5.37 37.15
C LYS A 263 14.49 6.25 36.23
N PHE A 264 14.23 6.20 34.92
CA PHE A 264 14.97 6.95 33.90
C PHE A 264 14.30 8.28 33.49
N ARG A 265 13.04 8.51 33.89
CA ARG A 265 12.40 9.85 33.87
C ARG A 265 12.94 10.75 34.98
N GLY A 266 14.25 11.03 34.94
CA GLY A 266 14.85 12.13 35.70
C GLY A 266 14.29 13.46 35.22
N GLY A 267 14.00 14.38 36.14
CA GLY A 267 13.33 15.64 35.82
C GLY A 267 14.22 16.64 35.08
N GLY A 268 14.08 16.77 33.76
CA GLY A 268 14.70 17.85 32.99
C GLY A 268 14.51 17.73 31.49
N GLY A 269 13.92 18.76 30.86
CA GLY A 269 13.84 18.91 29.41
C GLY A 269 12.69 18.18 28.73
N GLY A 270 11.70 18.92 28.26
CA GLY A 270 10.74 18.41 27.28
C GLY A 270 11.35 18.48 25.88
N GLY A 271 11.66 17.32 25.29
CA GLY A 271 11.48 17.14 23.85
C GLY A 271 9.99 16.99 23.52
N GLU A 272 9.62 17.12 22.25
CA GLU A 272 8.22 17.07 21.79
C GLU A 272 7.53 15.74 22.15
N ASP A 273 6.18 15.74 22.16
CA ASP A 273 5.31 14.58 22.48
C ASP A 273 5.36 13.46 21.40
N GLY A 274 6.55 12.96 21.11
CA GLY A 274 6.79 11.75 20.34
C GLY A 274 6.29 10.53 21.13
N GLN A 275 5.04 10.12 20.87
CA GLN A 275 4.43 8.96 21.49
C GLN A 275 5.24 7.69 21.19
N VAL A 276 6.09 7.29 22.15
CA VAL A 276 6.94 6.09 22.05
C VAL A 276 6.08 4.88 21.66
N ARG A 277 6.43 4.25 20.54
CA ARG A 277 5.69 3.10 20.01
C ARG A 277 5.85 1.93 20.98
N ARG A 278 4.72 1.37 21.42
CA ARG A 278 4.66 0.14 22.23
C ARG A 278 4.30 -1.05 21.35
N PRO A 279 4.82 -2.24 21.65
CA PRO A 279 4.54 -3.44 20.87
C PRO A 279 3.15 -3.97 21.17
N ARG A 280 2.61 -4.75 20.24
CA ARG A 280 1.34 -5.47 20.40
C ARG A 280 1.61 -6.97 20.50
N ARG A 281 0.86 -7.67 21.36
CA ARG A 281 0.81 -9.13 21.36
C ARG A 281 -0.13 -9.62 20.24
N ARG A 282 0.36 -10.49 19.38
CA ARG A 282 -0.39 -11.17 18.32
C ARG A 282 -1.14 -12.38 18.87
N GLU A 283 -2.15 -12.84 18.12
CA GLU A 283 -2.96 -14.02 18.45
C GLU A 283 -2.16 -15.33 18.35
N ASP A 284 -1.10 -15.36 17.53
CA ASP A 284 -0.18 -16.48 17.37
C ASP A 284 0.89 -16.60 18.49
N GLY A 285 0.90 -15.67 19.44
CA GLY A 285 1.86 -15.66 20.54
C GLY A 285 3.20 -15.00 20.24
N TRP A 286 3.33 -14.20 19.17
CA TRP A 286 4.47 -13.30 18.99
C TRP A 286 4.17 -11.86 19.46
N TRP A 287 5.20 -11.05 19.72
CA TRP A 287 5.07 -9.59 19.75
C TRP A 287 5.37 -9.00 18.36
N GLU A 288 4.70 -7.90 18.02
CA GLU A 288 5.00 -7.07 16.86
C GLU A 288 5.25 -5.61 17.27
N MET A 289 6.24 -4.97 16.63
CA MET A 289 6.52 -3.53 16.72
C MET A 289 6.51 -2.91 15.33
N GLU A 290 5.69 -1.87 15.10
CA GLU A 290 5.71 -1.15 13.81
C GLU A 290 6.98 -0.28 13.72
N MET A 291 7.94 -0.70 12.89
CA MET A 291 9.24 -0.05 12.71
C MET A 291 9.12 1.29 11.96
N GLY A 292 8.17 1.38 11.04
CA GLY A 292 7.94 2.55 10.21
C GLY A 292 7.08 2.22 9.00
N ARG A 293 6.85 3.24 8.15
CA ARG A 293 5.96 3.16 6.99
C ARG A 293 6.69 3.62 5.74
N LEU A 294 6.54 2.85 4.67
CA LEU A 294 7.00 3.20 3.33
C LEU A 294 5.82 3.84 2.57
N PRO A 295 6.00 5.02 1.96
CA PRO A 295 4.98 5.58 1.07
C PRO A 295 4.78 4.68 -0.16
N SER A 296 3.68 4.92 -0.87
CA SER A 296 3.39 4.25 -2.15
C SER A 296 4.54 4.46 -3.14
N THR A 297 5.04 3.36 -3.72
CA THR A 297 6.14 3.39 -4.70
C THR A 297 5.62 3.86 -6.06
N ALA A 298 6.27 4.90 -6.61
CA ALA A 298 5.82 5.58 -7.82
C ALA A 298 5.96 4.69 -9.07
N THR A 299 4.93 4.70 -9.93
CA THR A 299 4.92 4.00 -11.21
C THR A 299 5.48 4.88 -12.33
N GLY A 300 6.81 4.85 -12.54
CA GLY A 300 7.42 5.50 -13.71
C GLY A 300 8.95 5.62 -13.65
N GLY A 301 9.60 5.24 -14.76
CA GLY A 301 11.06 5.21 -14.92
C GLY A 301 11.68 3.86 -14.58
N GLU A 302 12.76 3.51 -15.29
CA GLU A 302 13.63 2.37 -14.95
C GLU A 302 14.26 2.64 -13.57
N PRO A 303 13.97 1.84 -12.53
CA PRO A 303 14.60 2.04 -11.24
C PRO A 303 15.99 1.40 -11.23
N GLU A 304 17.00 2.17 -10.83
CA GLU A 304 18.18 1.58 -10.16
C GLU A 304 17.69 0.59 -9.08
N PRO A 305 18.37 -0.56 -8.86
CA PRO A 305 17.90 -1.62 -7.97
C PRO A 305 17.86 -1.17 -6.50
N GLN A 306 16.75 -0.53 -6.12
CA GLN A 306 16.52 0.01 -4.79
C GLN A 306 16.05 -1.07 -3.82
N GLU A 307 16.65 -1.11 -2.64
CA GLU A 307 16.14 -1.86 -1.49
C GLU A 307 15.26 -0.97 -0.61
N VAL A 308 14.25 -1.59 0.01
CA VAL A 308 13.65 -1.09 1.23
C VAL A 308 14.47 -1.63 2.40
N VAL A 309 14.95 -0.73 3.26
CA VAL A 309 15.72 -1.08 4.45
C VAL A 309 14.93 -0.67 5.69
N ALA A 310 14.63 -1.65 6.55
CA ALA A 310 14.03 -1.43 7.87
C ALA A 310 15.11 -1.63 8.94
N SER A 311 15.33 -0.64 9.81
CA SER A 311 16.29 -0.71 10.91
C SER A 311 15.61 -0.69 12.29
N PHE A 312 16.21 -1.38 13.24
CA PHE A 312 16.04 -1.20 14.68
C PHE A 312 17.42 -0.97 15.27
N GLU A 313 17.61 0.11 16.03
CA GLU A 313 18.88 0.55 16.62
C GLU A 313 18.67 0.80 18.13
N ALA A 314 19.54 0.31 19.01
CA ALA A 314 19.44 0.53 20.46
C ALA A 314 20.68 1.27 21.00
N LEU A 315 20.59 2.60 21.03
CA LEU A 315 21.69 3.56 20.93
C LEU A 315 22.71 3.56 22.09
N GLY A 316 22.32 3.09 23.29
CA GLY A 316 23.15 3.09 24.48
C GLY A 316 24.01 1.83 24.64
N TRP A 317 25.30 1.99 24.95
CA TRP A 317 26.31 0.91 25.02
C TRP A 317 26.21 -0.02 26.26
N TYR A 318 25.01 -0.25 26.79
CA TYR A 318 24.76 -1.13 27.95
C TYR A 318 24.45 -2.59 27.53
N PRO A 319 24.72 -3.59 28.38
CA PRO A 319 24.43 -4.99 28.07
C PRO A 319 22.94 -5.30 27.85
N LYS A 320 22.64 -5.84 26.66
CA LYS A 320 21.33 -6.28 26.17
C LYS A 320 21.35 -7.80 25.94
N ARG A 321 20.30 -8.51 26.36
CA ARG A 321 20.13 -9.95 26.12
C ARG A 321 18.70 -10.43 26.23
N GLY A 322 18.45 -11.66 25.76
CA GLY A 322 17.15 -12.34 25.86
C GLY A 322 16.08 -11.76 24.93
N LEU A 323 16.49 -11.18 23.81
CA LEU A 323 15.61 -10.92 22.66
C LEU A 323 15.54 -12.22 21.83
N ILE A 324 14.33 -12.68 21.52
CA ILE A 324 14.08 -13.86 20.69
C ILE A 324 13.51 -13.36 19.35
N LEU A 325 14.38 -13.14 18.38
CA LEU A 325 14.06 -12.53 17.11
C LEU A 325 13.54 -13.58 16.11
N HIS A 326 12.29 -13.43 15.69
CA HIS A 326 11.68 -14.28 14.66
C HIS A 326 11.97 -13.74 13.25
N GLY A 327 11.81 -12.43 13.05
CA GLY A 327 12.02 -11.82 11.73
C GLY A 327 11.49 -10.40 11.59
N ILE A 328 11.41 -9.92 10.34
CA ILE A 328 10.74 -8.67 9.96
C ILE A 328 9.66 -8.96 8.92
N GLU A 329 8.42 -8.52 9.17
CA GLU A 329 7.31 -8.60 8.23
C GLU A 329 7.09 -7.26 7.52
N PHE A 330 6.96 -7.27 6.18
CA PHE A 330 6.50 -6.14 5.37
C PHE A 330 5.06 -6.40 4.94
N ARG A 331 4.13 -5.54 5.35
CA ARG A 331 2.69 -5.70 5.13
C ARG A 331 2.09 -4.41 4.51
N PRO A 332 1.15 -4.50 3.56
CA PRO A 332 0.53 -3.34 2.94
C PRO A 332 -0.38 -2.60 3.93
N LEU A 333 -0.56 -1.30 3.74
CA LEU A 333 -1.43 -0.45 4.55
C LEU A 333 -2.84 -0.32 3.98
N HIS A 334 -3.80 0.01 4.85
CA HIS A 334 -5.26 0.06 4.63
C HIS A 334 -5.86 1.38 5.08
#